data_AF-A0A847SZ36-F1
#
_entry.id   AF-A0A847SZ36-F1
#
_cell.length_a   1.000
_cell.length_b   1.000
_cell.length_c   1.000
_cell.angle_alpha   90.00
_cell.angle_beta   90.00
_cell.angle_gamma   90.00
#
_symmetry.space_group_name_H-M   'P 1'
#
loop_
_entity.id
_entity.type
_entity.pdbx_description
1 polymer ?
#
loop_
_entity_poly.entity_id
_entity_poly.type
_entity_poly.pdbx_seq_one_letter_code
_entity_poly.pdbx_strand_id
1 'polypeptide(L)' 'MKRILLSITLPPSVLSRVDNERGLIPRTRYIESLITYAMKENAPMPKASTAIPGASS' A
#
# COMPACT_ATOMS: atom_id res chain seq x y z
N MET A 1 10.91 -4.52 -15.07
CA MET A 1 9.80 -3.99 -14.24
C MET A 1 9.22 -2.76 -14.90
N LYS A 2 7.90 -2.73 -15.15
CA LYS A 2 7.23 -1.53 -15.68
C LYS A 2 6.90 -0.61 -14.50
N ARG A 3 7.29 0.67 -14.58
CA ARG A 3 6.88 1.72 -13.64
C ARG A 3 5.77 2.53 -14.30
N ILE A 4 4.71 2.83 -13.55
CA ILE A 4 3.64 3.72 -13.98
C ILE A 4 3.82 5.03 -13.23
N LEU A 5 3.92 6.14 -13.96
CA LEU A 5 3.94 7.47 -13.38
C LEU A 5 2.50 7.99 -13.31
N LEU A 6 2.07 8.43 -12.14
CA LEU A 6 0.74 8.99 -11.91
C LEU A 6 0.90 10.37 -11.26
N SER A 7 0.02 11.30 -11.62
CA SER A 7 -0.09 12.60 -10.97
C SER A 7 -1.40 12.64 -10.18
N ILE A 8 -1.32 13.09 -8.93
CA ILE A 8 -2.48 13.28 -8.06
C ILE A 8 -2.49 14.71 -7.54
N THR A 9 -3.68 15.28 -7.45
CA THR A 9 -3.89 16.61 -6.87
C THR A 9 -4.45 16.44 -5.46
N LEU A 10 -3.84 17.10 -4.50
CA LEU A 10 -4.26 17.07 -3.09
C LEU A 10 -4.43 18.51 -2.57
N PRO A 11 -5.31 18.72 -1.58
CA PRO A 11 -5.42 20.01 -0.91
C PRO A 11 -4.07 20.43 -0.28
N PRO A 12 -3.72 21.73 -0.26
CA PRO A 12 -2.46 22.21 0.29
C PRO A 12 -2.22 21.79 1.74
N SER A 13 -3.26 21.79 2.57
CA SER A 13 -3.19 21.35 3.97
C SER A 13 -2.76 19.89 4.12
N VAL A 14 -3.19 19.02 3.21
CA VAL A 14 -2.80 17.61 3.19
C VAL A 14 -1.35 17.48 2.74
N LEU A 15 -0.94 18.23 1.70
CA LEU A 15 0.45 18.24 1.24
C LEU A 15 1.41 18.70 2.34
N SER A 16 1.06 19.75 3.10
CA SER A 16 1.87 20.21 4.23
C SER A 16 2.00 19.16 5.32
N ARG A 17 0.92 18.42 5.63
CA ARG A 17 0.99 17.31 6.59
C ARG A 17 1.92 16.20 6.11
N VAL A 18 1.79 15.79 4.85
CA VAL A 18 2.67 14.78 4.24
C VAL A 18 4.14 15.22 4.27
N ASP A 19 4.42 16.48 3.97
CA ASP A 19 5.79 17.02 3.99
C ASP A 19 6.37 17.11 5.41
N ASN A 20 5.54 17.36 6.42
CA ASN A 20 5.96 17.32 7.83
C ASN A 20 6.19 15.88 8.32
N GLU A 21 5.28 14.95 8.01
CA GLU A 21 5.34 13.55 8.47
C GLU A 21 6.49 12.78 7.82
N ARG A 22 6.78 13.01 6.54
CA ARG A 22 7.89 12.32 5.84
C ARG A 22 9.27 12.76 6.31
N GLY A 23 9.39 13.96 6.91
CA GLY A 23 10.67 14.60 7.23
C GLY A 23 11.63 14.65 6.03
N LEU A 24 12.77 13.96 6.13
CA LEU A 24 13.79 13.92 5.08
C LEU A 24 13.55 12.86 3.99
N ILE A 25 12.53 12.01 4.14
CA ILE A 25 12.25 10.95 3.17
C ILE A 25 11.72 11.58 1.87
N PRO A 26 12.20 11.16 0.68
CA PRO A 26 11.65 11.63 -0.58
C PRO A 26 10.14 11.36 -0.67
N ARG A 27 9.37 12.39 -1.06
CA ARG A 27 7.90 12.34 -1.10
C ARG A 27 7.38 11.11 -1.85
N THR A 28 7.98 10.78 -2.99
CA THR A 28 7.60 9.58 -3.78
C THR A 28 7.72 8.29 -2.99
N ARG A 29 8.84 8.06 -2.28
CA ARG A 29 9.03 6.84 -1.48
C ARG A 29 8.07 6.76 -0.31
N TYR A 30 7.81 7.91 0.32
CA TYR A 30 6.86 7.98 1.42
C TYR A 30 5.45 7.61 0.95
N ILE A 31 4.97 8.22 -0.15
CA ILE A 31 3.67 7.88 -0.75
C ILE A 31 3.60 6.41 -1.20
N GLU A 32 4.65 5.88 -1.83
CA GLU A 32 4.71 4.45 -2.21
C GLU A 32 4.54 3.53 -0.98
N SER A 33 5.15 3.88 0.15
CA SER A 33 5.00 3.10 1.39
C SER A 33 3.59 3.14 1.95
N LEU A 34 2.92 4.30 1.92
CA LEU A 34 1.54 4.45 2.35
C LEU A 34 0.56 3.66 1.47
N ILE A 35 0.74 3.72 0.14
CA ILE A 35 -0.06 2.92 -0.79
C ILE A 35 0.14 1.43 -0.52
N THR A 36 1.39 1.00 -0.32
CA THR A 36 1.71 -0.40 -0.02
C THR A 36 1.08 -0.85 1.29
N TYR A 37 1.13 -0.02 2.33
CA TYR A 37 0.51 -0.27 3.62
C TYR A 37 -1.01 -0.41 3.48
N ALA A 38 -1.67 0.56 2.85
CA ALA A 38 -3.11 0.55 2.63
C ALA A 38 -3.57 -0.67 1.81
N MET A 39 -2.81 -1.06 0.79
CA MET A 39 -3.09 -2.26 -0.02
C MET A 39 -2.93 -3.54 0.79
N LYS A 40 -1.99 -3.61 1.74
CA LYS A 40 -1.80 -4.78 2.61
C LYS A 40 -2.89 -4.88 3.67
N GLU A 41 -3.27 -3.78 4.30
CA GLU A 41 -4.35 -3.77 5.30
C GLU A 41 -5.71 -4.10 4.68
N ASN A 42 -5.95 -3.66 3.44
CA ASN A 42 -7.18 -3.94 2.71
C ASN A 42 -7.07 -5.15 1.78
N ALA A 43 -5.97 -5.90 1.84
CA ALA A 43 -5.84 -7.12 1.05
C ALA A 43 -6.91 -8.10 1.54
N PRO A 44 -7.78 -8.61 0.65
CA PRO A 44 -8.67 -9.69 1.04
C PRO A 44 -7.78 -10.83 1.56
N MET A 45 -8.07 -11.25 2.80
CA MET A 45 -7.38 -12.36 3.45
C MET A 45 -7.30 -13.51 2.44
N PRO A 46 -6.10 -13.99 2.07
CA PRO A 46 -6.01 -15.12 1.16
C PRO A 46 -6.83 -16.21 1.81
N LYS A 47 -7.88 -16.68 1.12
CA LYS A 47 -8.67 -17.82 1.59
C LYS A 47 -7.64 -18.90 1.89
N ALA A 48 -7.44 -19.19 3.18
CA ALA A 48 -6.53 -20.24 3.59
C ALA A 48 -6.97 -21.46 2.81
N SER A 49 -6.07 -21.97 1.97
CA SER A 49 -6.31 -23.23 1.26
C SER A 49 -6.56 -24.25 2.37
N THR A 50 -7.83 -24.55 2.61
CA THR A 50 -8.24 -25.72 3.37
C THR A 50 -7.75 -26.91 2.56
N ALA A 51 -6.48 -27.27 2.78
CA ALA A 51 -6.07 -28.65 2.64
C ALA A 51 -6.89 -29.41 3.67
N ILE A 52 -8.04 -29.93 3.23
CA ILE A 52 -8.84 -30.87 3.99
C ILE A 52 -7.92 -32.08 4.25
N PRO A 53 -7.50 -32.36 5.49
CA PRO A 53 -6.78 -33.59 5.78
C PRO A 53 -7.84 -34.69 5.80
N GLY A 54 -7.99 -35.39 4.68
CA GLY A 54 -8.99 -36.44 4.53
C GLY A 54 -9.50 -36.59 3.11
N ALA A 55 -8.61 -36.77 2.14
CA ALA A 55 -8.95 -37.41 0.88
C ALA A 55 -8.42 -38.84 0.94
N SER A 56 -9.36 -39.77 1.21
CA SER A 56 -9.52 -41.11 0.61
C SER A 56 -8.24 -41.95 0.38
N SER A 57 -8.11 -43.21 0.80
CA SER A 57 -9.07 -44.28 1.14
C SER A 57 -8.36 -45.31 2.00
#